data_AF-A0A226DEA5-F1
#
_entry.id   AF-A0A226DEA5-F1
#
_cell.length_a   1.000
_cell.length_b   1.000
_cell.length_c   1.000
_cell.angle_alpha   90.00
_cell.angle_beta   90.00
_cell.angle_gamma   90.00
#
_symmetry.space_group_name_H-M   'P 1'
#
loop_
_entity.id
_entity.type
_entity.pdbx_description
1 polymer ?
#
loop_
_entity_poly.entity_id
_entity_poly.type
_entity_poly.pdbx_seq_one_letter_code
_entity_poly.pdbx_strand_id
1 'polypeptide(L)'
;MYTTQFFPLLLRHLKICRKLYSTPYEFNKKYGKLVITKDPNRIRMFRLQIVLLLGSCIVMLANICFGRLTMAKKFQGFLFFSMYVMLLSGRWNYKLDVAMVQTINSAMEFEKKLVEGKPTQKTSMETKLIKLFVHITYYTVYIMVIAMIGLILLDPCSPPFLLSMREDCASIKWTRIGFQHFIFLFETWMNIHVYIGGTLEIVHALFVGIACLLNYFEVLGR
;
A
#
# COMPACT_ATOMS: atom_id res chain seq x y z
N MET A 1 -19.80 4.51 11.45
CA MET A 1 -18.59 3.73 11.78
C MET A 1 -17.47 4.02 10.78
N TYR A 2 -17.62 3.67 9.49
CA TYR A 2 -16.75 4.07 8.40
C TYR A 2 -16.54 5.58 8.36
N THR A 3 -17.63 6.35 8.24
CA THR A 3 -17.60 7.81 8.05
C THR A 3 -16.96 8.53 9.23
N THR A 4 -17.21 8.06 10.46
CA THR A 4 -16.78 8.74 11.68
C THR A 4 -15.44 8.24 12.22
N GLN A 5 -15.11 6.95 12.10
CA GLN A 5 -13.91 6.36 12.71
C GLN A 5 -12.78 6.12 11.70
N PHE A 6 -13.10 5.63 10.49
CA PHE A 6 -12.08 5.15 9.54
C PHE A 6 -11.80 6.15 8.41
N PHE A 7 -12.81 6.91 8.00
CA PHE A 7 -12.72 7.85 6.90
C PHE A 7 -11.66 8.95 7.10
N PRO A 8 -11.49 9.55 8.30
CA PRO A 8 -10.38 10.49 8.54
C PRO A 8 -9.00 9.86 8.33
N LEU A 9 -8.84 8.58 8.68
CA LEU A 9 -7.59 7.83 8.49
C LEU A 9 -7.34 7.55 7.00
N LEU A 10 -8.38 7.15 6.28
CA LEU A 10 -8.32 6.97 4.83
C LEU A 10 -7.92 8.28 4.13
N LEU A 11 -8.53 9.41 4.49
CA LEU A 11 -8.18 10.71 3.92
C LEU A 11 -6.72 11.11 4.18
N ARG A 12 -6.20 10.83 5.39
CA ARG A 12 -4.80 11.06 5.73
C ARG A 12 -3.88 10.23 4.83
N HIS A 13 -4.19 8.94 4.65
CA HIS A 13 -3.42 8.03 3.81
C HIS A 13 -3.50 8.44 2.33
N LEU A 14 -4.70 8.71 1.82
CA LEU A 14 -4.94 9.19 0.44
C LEU A 14 -4.17 10.47 0.12
N LYS A 15 -4.08 11.42 1.06
CA LYS A 15 -3.33 12.67 0.86
C LYS A 15 -1.86 12.40 0.54
N ILE A 16 -1.27 11.37 1.16
CA ILE A 16 0.13 10.99 0.95
C ILE A 16 0.27 10.18 -0.34
N CYS A 17 -0.61 9.19 -0.56
CA CYS A 17 -0.62 8.44 -1.81
C CYS A 17 -0.78 9.34 -3.03
N ARG A 18 -1.59 10.40 -2.92
CA ARG A 18 -1.76 11.40 -3.97
C ARG A 18 -0.47 12.14 -4.30
N LYS A 19 0.32 12.53 -3.30
CA LYS A 19 1.63 13.18 -3.52
C LYS A 19 2.61 12.25 -4.24
N LEU A 20 2.48 10.95 -4.01
CA LEU A 20 3.32 9.90 -4.59
C LEU A 20 2.80 9.36 -5.94
N TYR A 21 1.66 9.87 -6.42
CA TYR A 21 0.91 9.30 -7.56
C TYR A 21 0.61 7.80 -7.40
N SER A 22 0.54 7.31 -6.16
CA SER A 22 0.47 5.88 -5.83
C SER A 22 -0.95 5.32 -5.77
N THR A 23 -1.95 6.16 -6.04
CA THR A 23 -3.36 5.78 -6.10
C THR A 23 -4.08 6.63 -7.14
N PRO A 24 -5.09 6.08 -7.85
CA PRO A 24 -5.92 6.86 -8.75
C PRO A 24 -7.11 7.50 -8.03
N TYR A 25 -7.24 7.37 -6.71
CA TYR A 25 -8.41 7.86 -5.98
C TYR A 25 -8.27 9.29 -5.49
N GLU A 26 -9.39 10.00 -5.48
CA GLU A 26 -9.53 11.35 -4.96
C GLU A 26 -10.81 11.49 -4.15
N PHE A 27 -10.78 12.32 -3.12
CA PHE A 27 -12.00 12.71 -2.42
C PHE A 27 -12.59 13.98 -3.03
N ASN A 28 -13.80 13.89 -3.57
CA ASN A 28 -14.52 15.02 -4.10
C ASN A 28 -15.34 15.69 -2.99
N LYS A 29 -14.85 16.83 -2.48
CA LYS A 29 -15.52 17.61 -1.43
C LYS A 29 -16.92 18.09 -1.80
N LYS A 30 -17.19 18.34 -3.09
CA LYS A 30 -18.51 18.81 -3.56
C LYS A 30 -19.58 17.74 -3.38
N TYR A 31 -19.25 16.49 -3.69
CA TYR A 31 -20.18 15.38 -3.61
C TYR A 31 -20.07 14.58 -2.30
N GLY A 32 -19.03 14.81 -1.50
CA GLY A 32 -18.77 14.03 -0.30
C GLY A 32 -18.44 12.56 -0.60
N LYS A 33 -17.92 12.26 -1.79
CA LYS A 33 -17.67 10.91 -2.29
C LYS A 33 -16.24 10.76 -2.81
N LEU A 34 -15.70 9.55 -2.70
CA LEU A 34 -14.49 9.16 -3.41
C LEU A 34 -14.79 9.02 -4.91
N VAL A 35 -13.84 9.41 -5.74
CA VAL A 35 -13.90 9.33 -7.20
C VAL A 35 -12.55 8.89 -7.74
N ILE A 36 -12.53 8.37 -8.97
CA ILE A 36 -11.30 8.15 -9.70
C ILE A 36 -10.85 9.49 -10.31
N THR A 37 -9.56 9.78 -10.21
CA THR A 37 -8.93 10.96 -10.79
C THR A 37 -9.13 11.01 -12.30
N LYS A 38 -9.32 12.22 -12.83
CA LYS A 38 -9.35 12.46 -14.29
C LYS A 38 -8.00 12.97 -14.82
N ASP A 39 -7.02 13.16 -13.95
CA ASP A 39 -5.69 13.65 -14.32
C ASP A 39 -4.92 12.57 -15.10
N PRO A 40 -4.64 12.77 -16.40
CA PRO A 40 -3.97 11.77 -17.23
C PRO A 40 -2.55 11.49 -16.76
N ASN A 41 -1.85 12.48 -16.20
CA ASN A 41 -0.48 12.31 -15.71
C ASN A 41 -0.46 11.39 -14.49
N ARG A 42 -1.40 11.57 -13.56
CA ARG A 42 -1.55 10.68 -12.41
C ARG A 42 -1.90 9.25 -12.83
N ILE A 43 -2.83 9.09 -13.77
CA ILE A 43 -3.20 7.76 -14.30
C ILE A 43 -1.97 7.09 -14.92
N ARG A 44 -1.21 7.82 -15.75
CA ARG A 44 -0.01 7.29 -16.42
C ARG A 44 1.05 6.88 -15.39
N MET A 45 1.32 7.73 -14.41
CA MET A 45 2.30 7.43 -13.34
C MET A 45 1.86 6.24 -12.48
N PHE A 46 0.58 6.16 -12.12
CA PHE A 46 0.04 5.03 -11.37
C PHE A 46 0.18 3.71 -12.14
N ARG A 47 -0.16 3.70 -13.44
CA ARG A 47 0.01 2.52 -14.31
C ARG A 47 1.48 2.13 -14.45
N LEU A 48 2.37 3.09 -14.63
CA LEU A 48 3.81 2.85 -14.66
C LEU A 48 4.29 2.18 -13.37
N GLN A 49 3.89 2.70 -12.20
CA GLN A 49 4.24 2.11 -10.91
C GLN A 49 3.73 0.67 -10.74
N ILE A 50 2.53 0.34 -11.23
CA ILE A 50 2.00 -1.03 -11.20
C ILE A 50 2.82 -1.96 -12.09
N VAL A 51 3.13 -1.53 -13.32
CA VAL A 51 3.92 -2.33 -14.26
C VAL A 51 5.34 -2.55 -13.75
N LEU A 52 5.95 -1.51 -13.17
CA LEU A 52 7.26 -1.62 -12.54
C LEU A 52 7.24 -2.55 -11.33
N LEU A 53 6.19 -2.50 -10.50
CA LEU A 53 6.03 -3.44 -9.38
C LEU A 53 5.91 -4.89 -9.88
N LEU A 54 5.11 -5.14 -10.92
CA LEU A 54 5.04 -6.46 -11.55
C LEU A 54 6.41 -6.91 -12.06
N GLY A 55 7.14 -6.02 -12.74
CA GLY A 55 8.52 -6.28 -13.19
C GLY A 55 9.46 -6.61 -12.04
N SER A 56 9.39 -5.86 -10.93
CA SER A 56 10.16 -6.14 -9.72
C SER A 56 9.84 -7.51 -9.14
N CYS A 57 8.58 -7.92 -9.08
CA CYS A 57 8.21 -9.27 -8.64
C CYS A 57 8.84 -10.35 -9.53
N ILE A 58 8.80 -10.19 -10.86
CA ILE A 58 9.39 -11.14 -11.82
C ILE A 58 10.91 -11.21 -11.62
N VAL A 59 11.58 -10.07 -11.50
CA VAL A 59 13.02 -9.97 -11.30
C VAL A 59 13.45 -10.58 -9.97
N MET A 60 12.71 -10.32 -8.88
CA MET A 60 12.94 -10.95 -7.58
C MET A 60 12.79 -12.47 -7.65
N LEU A 61 11.73 -12.96 -8.29
CA LEU A 61 11.50 -14.40 -8.47
C LEU A 61 12.64 -15.05 -9.26
N ALA A 62 13.04 -14.44 -10.37
CA ALA A 62 14.16 -14.92 -11.17
C ALA A 62 15.46 -14.99 -10.36
N ASN A 63 15.75 -13.96 -9.54
CA ASN A 63 16.94 -13.96 -8.68
C ASN A 63 16.87 -15.02 -7.57
N ILE A 64 15.69 -15.29 -7.00
CA ILE A 64 15.51 -16.34 -5.99
C ILE A 64 15.70 -17.74 -6.60
N CYS A 65 15.12 -17.98 -7.77
CA CYS A 65 15.16 -19.27 -8.45
C CYS A 65 16.54 -19.56 -9.06
N PHE A 66 17.10 -18.60 -9.82
CA PHE A 66 18.28 -18.80 -10.66
C PHE A 66 19.52 -18.04 -10.18
N GLY A 67 19.38 -17.12 -9.23
CA GLY A 67 20.49 -16.34 -8.71
C GLY A 67 21.44 -17.15 -7.82
N ARG A 68 22.69 -16.68 -7.72
CA ARG A 68 23.77 -17.26 -6.90
C ARG A 68 23.63 -16.85 -5.41
N LEU A 69 22.41 -16.95 -4.88
CA LEU A 69 22.12 -16.64 -3.48
C LEU A 69 22.34 -17.86 -2.60
N THR A 70 22.90 -17.65 -1.40
CA THR A 70 22.91 -18.68 -0.35
C THR A 70 21.48 -19.04 0.07
N MET A 71 21.26 -20.23 0.64
CA MET A 71 19.93 -20.65 1.08
C MET A 71 19.28 -19.64 2.03
N ALA A 72 20.03 -19.10 2.99
CA ALA A 72 19.56 -18.06 3.90
C ALA A 72 19.08 -16.80 3.15
N LYS A 73 19.86 -16.32 2.17
CA LYS A 73 19.48 -15.18 1.33
C LYS A 73 18.26 -15.49 0.46
N LYS A 74 18.09 -16.73 -0.03
CA LYS A 74 16.88 -17.14 -0.76
C LYS A 74 15.63 -17.04 0.11
N PHE A 75 15.68 -17.51 1.37
CA PHE A 75 14.58 -17.36 2.32
C PHE A 75 14.25 -15.89 2.58
N GLN A 76 15.26 -15.06 2.84
CA GLN A 76 15.08 -13.62 3.01
C GLN A 76 14.42 -12.98 1.77
N GLY A 77 14.92 -13.29 0.57
CA GLY A 77 14.37 -12.80 -0.69
C GLY A 77 12.92 -13.24 -0.88
N PHE A 78 12.59 -14.49 -0.54
CA PHE A 78 11.23 -15.02 -0.65
C PHE A 78 10.23 -14.30 0.25
N LEU A 79 10.64 -13.92 1.47
CA LEU A 79 9.78 -13.12 2.36
C LEU A 79 9.41 -11.78 1.73
N PHE A 80 10.39 -11.05 1.20
CA PHE A 80 10.14 -9.77 0.55
C PHE A 80 9.36 -9.91 -0.76
N PHE A 81 9.66 -10.93 -1.56
CA PHE A 81 8.89 -11.28 -2.74
C PHE A 81 7.41 -11.51 -2.40
N SER A 82 7.13 -12.28 -1.33
CA SER A 82 5.76 -12.55 -0.88
C SER A 82 5.02 -11.27 -0.48
N MET A 83 5.70 -10.35 0.23
CA MET A 83 5.14 -9.04 0.57
C MET A 83 4.82 -8.21 -0.70
N TYR A 84 5.74 -8.17 -1.66
CA TYR A 84 5.55 -7.44 -2.92
C TYR A 84 4.38 -8.01 -3.74
N VAL A 85 4.24 -9.33 -3.82
CA VAL A 85 3.12 -10.00 -4.49
C VAL A 85 1.79 -9.69 -3.80
N MET A 86 1.74 -9.70 -2.47
CA MET A 86 0.54 -9.34 -1.72
C MET A 86 0.15 -7.87 -1.94
N LEU A 87 1.12 -6.95 -1.95
CA LEU A 87 0.87 -5.53 -2.21
C LEU A 87 0.47 -5.29 -3.68
N LEU A 88 1.05 -6.02 -4.62
CA LEU A 88 0.69 -5.98 -6.03
C LEU A 88 -0.74 -6.48 -6.24
N SER A 89 -1.13 -7.61 -5.62
CA SER A 89 -2.48 -8.15 -5.76
C SER A 89 -3.54 -7.20 -5.20
N GLY A 90 -3.30 -6.64 -4.02
CA GLY A 90 -4.19 -5.64 -3.43
C GLY A 90 -4.30 -4.35 -4.26
N ARG A 91 -3.23 -3.97 -4.97
CA ARG A 91 -3.16 -2.73 -5.75
C ARG A 91 -3.47 -2.91 -7.23
N TRP A 92 -3.67 -4.13 -7.72
CA TRP A 92 -3.81 -4.39 -9.15
C TRP A 92 -5.09 -3.76 -9.71
N ASN A 93 -4.97 -2.52 -10.17
CA ASN A 93 -6.08 -1.74 -10.72
C ASN A 93 -5.69 -1.00 -12.00
N TYR A 94 -5.04 -1.70 -12.94
CA TYR A 94 -4.57 -1.09 -14.20
C TYR A 94 -5.71 -0.48 -15.04
N LYS A 95 -6.89 -1.14 -15.03
CA LYS A 95 -8.09 -0.73 -15.76
C LYS A 95 -8.88 0.39 -15.07
N LEU A 96 -8.45 0.88 -13.90
CA LEU A 96 -9.15 1.89 -13.11
C LEU A 96 -10.59 1.47 -12.78
N ASP A 97 -10.73 0.23 -12.33
CA ASP A 97 -11.96 -0.31 -11.78
C ASP A 97 -12.44 0.52 -10.58
N VAL A 98 -13.77 0.66 -10.50
CA VAL A 98 -14.46 1.52 -9.53
C VAL A 98 -14.88 0.79 -8.25
N ALA A 99 -14.65 -0.53 -8.13
CA ALA A 99 -15.19 -1.35 -7.06
C ALA A 99 -14.78 -0.87 -5.66
N MET A 100 -13.51 -0.51 -5.45
CA MET A 100 -13.06 0.02 -4.15
C MET A 100 -13.80 1.31 -3.79
N VAL A 101 -13.82 2.26 -4.74
CA VAL A 101 -14.48 3.55 -4.58
C VAL A 101 -15.97 3.39 -4.31
N GLN A 102 -16.64 2.50 -5.06
CA GLN A 102 -18.05 2.20 -4.89
C GLN A 102 -18.33 1.55 -3.53
N THR A 103 -17.52 0.56 -3.12
CA THR A 103 -17.67 -0.10 -1.81
C THR A 103 -17.63 0.92 -0.67
N ILE A 104 -16.64 1.82 -0.69
CA ILE A 104 -16.49 2.83 0.36
C ILE A 104 -17.63 3.86 0.31
N ASN A 105 -17.98 4.35 -0.88
CA ASN A 105 -19.07 5.30 -1.03
C ASN A 105 -20.41 4.70 -0.59
N SER A 106 -20.67 3.43 -0.91
CA SER A 106 -21.86 2.70 -0.47
C SER A 106 -21.90 2.54 1.03
N ALA A 107 -20.77 2.20 1.66
CA ALA A 107 -20.66 2.13 3.11
C ALA A 107 -20.97 3.49 3.77
N MET A 108 -20.41 4.58 3.26
CA MET A 108 -20.69 5.94 3.75
C MET A 108 -22.16 6.34 3.55
N GLU A 109 -22.74 6.01 2.40
CA GLU A 109 -24.14 6.31 2.10
C GLU A 109 -25.11 5.50 2.97
N PHE A 110 -24.82 4.21 3.18
CA PHE A 110 -25.58 3.35 4.08
C PHE A 110 -25.55 3.91 5.51
N GLU A 111 -24.39 4.29 6.01
CA GLU A 111 -24.27 4.89 7.35
C GLU A 111 -25.02 6.21 7.47
N LYS A 112 -25.00 7.05 6.42
CA LYS A 112 -25.75 8.29 6.42
C LYS A 112 -27.25 8.02 6.61
N LYS A 113 -27.81 7.04 5.89
CA LYS A 113 -29.21 6.63 6.00
C LYS A 113 -29.53 5.97 7.34
N LEU A 114 -28.59 5.20 7.89
CA LEU A 114 -28.75 4.49 9.16
C LEU A 114 -28.71 5.44 10.38
N VAL A 115 -27.90 6.49 10.30
CA VAL A 115 -27.70 7.48 11.38
C VAL A 115 -28.72 8.62 11.33
N GLU A 116 -29.37 8.86 10.19
CA GLU A 116 -30.38 9.92 10.05
C GLU A 116 -31.52 9.72 11.07
N GLY A 117 -31.61 10.64 12.04
CA GLY A 117 -32.61 10.62 13.11
C GLY A 117 -32.32 9.71 14.31
N LYS A 118 -31.16 9.02 14.37
CA LYS A 118 -30.79 8.13 15.48
C LYS A 118 -29.61 8.66 16.30
N PRO A 119 -29.56 8.40 17.63
CA PRO A 119 -28.41 8.79 18.46
C PRO A 119 -27.15 8.08 18.01
N THR A 120 -26.00 8.74 18.20
CA THR A 120 -24.69 8.21 17.81
C THR A 120 -24.45 6.84 18.42
N GLN A 121 -24.34 5.82 17.57
CA GLN A 121 -24.17 4.45 18.01
C GLN A 121 -22.85 4.31 18.79
N LYS A 122 -22.90 3.67 19.97
CA LYS A 122 -21.70 3.41 20.78
C LYS A 122 -20.71 2.57 19.96
N THR A 123 -19.45 2.97 19.97
CA THR A 123 -18.38 2.28 19.25
C THR A 123 -18.16 0.88 19.81
N SER A 124 -18.33 -0.15 18.97
CA SER A 124 -18.06 -1.55 19.34
C SER A 124 -16.58 -1.78 19.67
N MET A 125 -16.29 -2.81 20.46
CA MET A 125 -14.91 -3.19 20.78
C MET A 125 -14.14 -3.58 19.51
N GLU A 126 -14.80 -4.26 18.58
CA GLU A 126 -14.26 -4.60 17.26
C GLU A 126 -13.82 -3.35 16.49
N THR A 127 -14.65 -2.31 16.45
CA THR A 127 -14.31 -1.05 15.77
C THR A 127 -13.06 -0.42 16.38
N LYS A 128 -12.92 -0.45 17.70
CA LYS A 128 -11.74 0.08 18.40
C LYS A 128 -10.49 -0.72 18.05
N LEU A 129 -10.58 -2.05 18.00
CA LEU A 129 -9.49 -2.94 17.61
C LEU A 129 -9.05 -2.71 16.15
N ILE A 130 -10.00 -2.62 15.22
CA ILE A 130 -9.68 -2.33 13.81
C ILE A 130 -9.08 -0.94 13.66
N LYS A 131 -9.56 0.06 14.40
CA LYS A 131 -8.98 1.41 14.39
C LYS A 131 -7.54 1.43 14.90
N LEU A 132 -7.25 0.66 15.95
CA LEU A 132 -5.90 0.47 16.47
C LEU A 132 -5.02 -0.23 15.43
N PHE A 133 -5.52 -1.31 14.82
CA PHE A 133 -4.83 -2.03 13.74
C PHE A 133 -4.47 -1.09 12.59
N VAL A 134 -5.42 -0.30 12.07
CA VAL A 134 -5.18 0.67 11.00
C VAL A 134 -4.08 1.68 11.39
N HIS A 135 -4.06 2.15 12.65
CA HIS A 135 -3.01 3.05 13.13
C HIS A 135 -1.64 2.38 13.18
N ILE A 136 -1.57 1.19 13.76
CA ILE A 136 -0.31 0.43 13.85
C ILE A 136 0.21 0.18 12.43
N THR A 137 -0.63 -0.35 11.54
CA THR A 137 -0.25 -0.60 10.15
C THR A 137 0.22 0.66 9.44
N TYR A 138 -0.46 1.80 9.64
CA TYR A 138 -0.04 3.08 9.07
C TYR A 138 1.40 3.43 9.47
N TYR A 139 1.75 3.36 10.75
CA TYR A 139 3.12 3.67 11.20
C TYR A 139 4.13 2.59 10.81
N THR A 140 3.76 1.31 10.89
CA THR A 140 4.61 0.19 10.47
C THR A 140 5.02 0.29 9.01
N VAL A 141 4.13 0.76 8.11
CA VAL A 141 4.46 0.99 6.70
C VAL A 141 5.60 2.01 6.54
N TYR A 142 5.59 3.11 7.30
CA TYR A 142 6.69 4.09 7.23
C TYR A 142 7.98 3.54 7.81
N ILE A 143 7.90 2.84 8.94
CA ILE A 143 9.06 2.21 9.56
C ILE A 143 9.68 1.19 8.59
N MET A 144 8.86 0.40 7.90
CA MET A 144 9.32 -0.58 6.90
C MET A 144 10.06 0.10 5.75
N VAL A 145 9.54 1.20 5.21
CA VAL A 145 10.22 1.97 4.15
C VAL A 145 11.58 2.50 4.63
N ILE A 146 11.64 3.06 5.85
CA ILE A 146 12.90 3.57 6.42
C ILE A 146 13.88 2.41 6.65
N ALA A 147 13.41 1.30 7.18
CA ALA A 147 14.22 0.11 7.42
C ALA A 147 14.78 -0.46 6.11
N MET A 148 13.99 -0.48 5.03
CA MET A 148 14.44 -0.90 3.69
C MET A 148 15.55 0.01 3.16
N ILE A 149 15.38 1.34 3.28
CA ILE A 149 16.43 2.29 2.87
C ILE A 149 17.70 2.06 3.69
N GLY A 150 17.58 1.88 5.00
CA GLY A 150 18.69 1.55 5.89
C GLY A 150 19.39 0.25 5.49
N LEU A 151 18.61 -0.79 5.16
CA LEU A 151 19.14 -2.08 4.74
C LEU A 151 19.93 -1.97 3.42
N ILE A 152 19.44 -1.20 2.44
CA ILE A 152 20.19 -0.97 1.19
C ILE A 152 21.51 -0.25 1.46
N LEU A 153 21.51 0.75 2.35
CA LEU A 153 22.70 1.54 2.67
C LEU A 153 23.76 0.72 3.41
N LEU A 154 23.33 -0.17 4.31
CA LEU A 154 24.20 -0.99 5.15
C LEU A 154 24.67 -2.27 4.46
N ASP A 155 23.79 -2.96 3.74
CA ASP A 155 24.07 -4.19 3.01
C ASP A 155 23.38 -4.19 1.63
N PRO A 156 24.00 -3.55 0.61
CA PRO A 156 23.44 -3.53 -0.75
C PRO A 156 23.43 -4.93 -1.41
N CYS A 157 24.10 -5.92 -0.83
CA CYS A 157 24.08 -7.32 -1.27
C CYS A 157 22.93 -8.14 -0.66
N SER A 158 22.08 -7.53 0.16
CA SER A 158 20.93 -8.20 0.75
C SER A 158 19.77 -8.27 -0.25
N PRO A 159 19.10 -9.42 -0.40
CA PRO A 159 17.83 -9.48 -1.11
C PRO A 159 16.77 -8.61 -0.39
N PRO A 160 15.85 -7.95 -1.13
CA PRO A 160 15.44 -8.23 -2.50
C PRO A 160 16.02 -7.24 -3.54
N PHE A 161 17.07 -6.52 -3.19
CA PHE A 161 17.50 -5.35 -3.94
C PHE A 161 18.15 -5.70 -5.28
N LEU A 162 17.96 -4.85 -6.29
CA LEU A 162 18.62 -4.93 -7.59
C LEU A 162 20.15 -4.88 -7.45
N LEU A 163 20.65 -4.13 -6.46
CA LEU A 163 22.09 -4.12 -6.16
C LEU A 163 22.60 -5.51 -5.75
N SER A 164 21.78 -6.35 -5.11
CA SER A 164 22.15 -7.71 -4.72
C SER A 164 22.36 -8.66 -5.91
N MET A 165 21.91 -8.27 -7.11
CA MET A 165 22.07 -9.04 -8.35
C MET A 165 23.41 -8.78 -9.04
N ARG A 166 24.16 -7.77 -8.59
CA ARG A 166 25.49 -7.47 -9.13
C ARG A 166 26.54 -8.34 -8.45
N GLU A 167 27.49 -8.84 -9.24
CA GLU A 167 28.61 -9.63 -8.71
C GLU A 167 29.54 -8.80 -7.80
N ASP A 168 29.63 -7.49 -8.04
CA ASP A 168 30.49 -6.56 -7.33
C ASP A 168 29.78 -5.81 -6.19
N CYS A 169 28.60 -6.26 -5.76
CA CYS A 169 27.79 -5.56 -4.74
C CYS A 169 28.56 -5.31 -3.44
N ALA A 170 29.47 -6.21 -3.05
CA ALA A 170 30.24 -6.10 -1.81
C ALA A 170 31.31 -5.00 -1.87
N SER A 171 31.66 -4.54 -3.07
CA SER A 171 32.66 -3.50 -3.30
C SER A 171 32.06 -2.09 -3.38
N ILE A 172 30.72 -1.98 -3.31
CA ILE A 172 29.99 -0.72 -3.43
C ILE A 172 30.42 0.25 -2.31
N LYS A 173 30.93 1.42 -2.73
CA LYS A 173 31.24 2.54 -1.84
C LYS A 173 30.38 3.74 -2.24
N TRP A 174 29.66 4.30 -1.27
CA TRP A 174 28.79 5.48 -1.46
C TRP A 174 29.54 6.81 -1.66
N THR A 175 30.85 6.77 -1.93
CA THR A 175 31.71 7.97 -2.02
C THR A 175 31.75 8.59 -3.40
N ARG A 176 31.52 7.82 -4.47
CA ARG A 176 31.54 8.32 -5.86
C ARG A 176 30.16 8.15 -6.49
N ILE A 177 29.62 9.25 -7.02
CA ILE A 177 28.38 9.24 -7.80
C ILE A 177 28.59 8.33 -9.00
N GLY A 178 27.65 7.40 -9.18
CA GLY A 178 27.70 6.38 -10.23
C GLY A 178 26.39 5.61 -10.29
N PHE A 179 26.33 4.58 -11.13
CA PHE A 179 25.11 3.81 -11.41
C PHE A 179 24.41 3.25 -10.16
N GLN A 180 25.17 2.90 -9.12
CA GLN A 180 24.65 2.46 -7.82
C GLN A 180 23.71 3.48 -7.15
N HIS A 181 23.96 4.78 -7.32
CA HIS A 181 23.12 5.84 -6.75
C HIS A 181 21.78 5.93 -7.48
N PHE A 182 21.79 5.72 -8.80
CA PHE A 182 20.56 5.66 -9.59
C PHE A 182 19.69 4.47 -9.18
N ILE A 183 20.30 3.28 -9.01
CA ILE A 183 19.58 2.10 -8.50
C ILE A 183 19.02 2.39 -7.11
N PHE A 184 19.82 2.93 -6.20
CA PHE A 184 19.36 3.28 -4.85
C PHE A 184 18.15 4.24 -4.85
N LEU A 185 18.19 5.30 -5.67
CA LEU A 185 17.09 6.24 -5.82
C LEU A 185 15.84 5.56 -6.40
N PHE A 186 16.02 4.73 -7.43
CA PHE A 186 14.94 3.95 -8.03
C PHE A 186 14.31 3.00 -7.01
N GLU A 187 15.11 2.22 -6.27
CA GLU A 187 14.61 1.29 -5.27
C GLU A 187 13.94 1.99 -4.10
N THR A 188 14.48 3.13 -3.67
CA THR A 188 13.85 3.97 -2.65
C THR A 188 12.48 4.45 -3.11
N TRP A 189 12.39 4.96 -4.34
CA TRP A 189 11.12 5.38 -4.93
C TRP A 189 10.12 4.22 -5.07
N MET A 190 10.58 3.05 -5.53
CA MET A 190 9.78 1.82 -5.61
C MET A 190 9.24 1.45 -4.23
N ASN A 191 10.11 1.29 -3.22
CA ASN A 191 9.70 0.94 -1.86
C ASN A 191 8.66 1.92 -1.29
N ILE A 192 8.90 3.24 -1.44
CA ILE A 192 7.98 4.27 -0.96
C ILE A 192 6.59 4.08 -1.57
N HIS A 193 6.47 3.99 -2.89
CA HIS A 193 5.15 3.91 -3.50
C HIS A 193 4.50 2.54 -3.31
N VAL A 194 5.27 1.45 -3.31
CA VAL A 194 4.76 0.07 -3.17
C VAL A 194 4.12 -0.12 -1.81
N TYR A 195 4.84 0.19 -0.73
CA TYR A 195 4.32 0.03 0.62
C TYR A 195 3.22 1.04 0.93
N ILE A 196 3.44 2.34 0.68
CA ILE A 196 2.44 3.35 1.01
C ILE A 196 1.18 3.20 0.14
N GLY A 197 1.32 2.98 -1.17
CA GLY A 197 0.18 2.81 -2.05
C GLY A 197 -0.51 1.45 -1.91
N GLY A 198 0.26 0.37 -1.79
CA GLY A 198 -0.28 -1.00 -1.74
C GLY A 198 -1.06 -1.30 -0.46
N THR A 199 -0.66 -0.72 0.67
CA THR A 199 -1.36 -0.93 1.93
C THR A 199 -2.73 -0.25 1.99
N LEU A 200 -2.95 0.81 1.21
CA LEU A 200 -4.21 1.57 1.23
C LEU A 200 -5.43 0.70 0.90
N GLU A 201 -5.31 -0.11 -0.15
CA GLU A 201 -6.37 -1.02 -0.61
C GLU A 201 -6.65 -2.12 0.41
N ILE A 202 -5.60 -2.83 0.82
CA ILE A 202 -5.70 -3.94 1.75
C ILE A 202 -6.30 -3.47 3.07
N VAL A 203 -5.85 -2.35 3.62
CA VAL A 203 -6.32 -1.88 4.93
C VAL A 203 -7.73 -1.30 4.83
N HIS A 204 -7.98 -0.38 3.90
CA HIS A 204 -9.23 0.40 3.90
C HIS A 204 -10.37 -0.24 3.10
N ALA A 205 -10.07 -1.06 2.10
CA ALA A 205 -11.09 -1.78 1.35
C ALA A 205 -11.39 -3.14 1.99
N LEU A 206 -10.36 -3.95 2.27
CA LEU A 206 -10.56 -5.31 2.80
C LEU A 206 -10.82 -5.30 4.31
N PHE A 207 -9.85 -4.92 5.14
CA PHE A 207 -10.00 -5.04 6.61
C PHE A 207 -11.09 -4.13 7.17
N VAL A 208 -11.06 -2.85 6.82
CA VAL A 208 -12.11 -1.90 7.26
C VAL A 208 -13.47 -2.25 6.64
N GLY A 209 -13.50 -2.68 5.37
CA GLY A 209 -14.75 -3.09 4.72
C GLY A 209 -15.41 -4.28 5.40
N ILE A 210 -14.66 -5.33 5.70
CA ILE A 210 -15.13 -6.51 6.44
C ILE A 210 -15.67 -6.09 7.81
N ALA A 211 -14.91 -5.29 8.56
CA ALA A 211 -15.34 -4.82 9.88
C ALA A 211 -16.67 -4.06 9.81
N CYS A 212 -16.82 -3.17 8.81
CA CYS A 212 -18.06 -2.42 8.61
C CYS A 212 -19.23 -3.34 8.24
N LEU A 213 -19.03 -4.30 7.33
CA LEU A 213 -20.07 -5.27 6.95
C LEU A 213 -20.55 -6.10 8.14
N LEU A 214 -19.64 -6.61 8.95
CA LEU A 214 -19.99 -7.38 10.16
C LEU A 214 -20.84 -6.55 11.13
N ASN A 215 -20.44 -5.29 11.37
CA ASN A 215 -21.21 -4.39 12.24
C ASN A 215 -22.56 -4.02 11.63
N TYR A 216 -22.66 -3.88 10.29
CA TYR A 216 -23.94 -3.60 9.64
C TYR A 216 -24.91 -4.78 9.73
N PHE A 217 -24.42 -6.02 9.58
CA PHE A 217 -25.26 -7.22 9.77
C PHE A 217 -25.76 -7.35 11.20
N GLU A 218 -24.93 -7.04 12.21
CA GLU A 218 -25.38 -7.01 13.61
C GLU A 218 -26.49 -5.97 13.83
N VAL A 219 -26.41 -4.82 13.15
CA VAL A 219 -27.45 -3.79 13.27
C VAL A 219 -28.73 -4.16 12.54
N LEU A 220 -28.64 -4.81 11.37
CA LEU A 220 -29.82 -5.22 10.60
C LEU A 220 -30.51 -6.47 11.17
N GLY A 221 -29.78 -7.31 11.90
CA GLY A 221 -30.31 -8.50 12.57
C GLY A 221 -30.98 -8.22 13.93
N ARG A 222 -30.97 -6.96 14.39
CA ARG A 222 -31.67 -6.48 15.59
C ARG A 222 -32.88 -5.66 15.19
#